data_AF-A0A939YCH5-F1
#
_entry.id   AF-A0A939YCH5-F1
#
_cell.length_a   1.000
_cell.length_b   1.000
_cell.length_c   1.000
_cell.angle_alpha   90.00
_cell.angle_beta   90.00
_cell.angle_gamma   90.00
#
_symmetry.space_group_name_H-M   'P 1'
#
loop_
_entity.id
_entity.type
_entity.pdbx_description
1 polymer ?
#
loop_
_entity_poly.entity_id
_entity_poly.type
_entity_poly.pdbx_seq_one_letter_code
_entity_poly.pdbx_strand_id
1 'polypeptide(L)'
;KKLVPQTTYETLSGSLADTRALDAAFIADLRLRGVRNDVYGADKGALARICSAAMECSGVEELCEKAVSATLTKARVRRTLVCSYFGVTPGRARQEPSYALLLAANARGREYLAENKKDFGIPVITKPADYKAAGEKAVCDFEFALGAERVYALTAAGYAPLKATPFFA
;
A
#
# COMPACT_ATOMS: atom_id res chain seq x y z
N LYS A 1 20.79 7.01 24.17
CA LYS A 1 20.62 8.00 23.07
C LYS A 1 19.13 8.07 22.73
N LYS A 2 18.49 9.24 22.73
CA LYS A 2 17.14 9.39 22.12
C LYS A 2 17.30 9.13 20.62
N LEU A 3 16.73 8.04 20.11
CA LEU A 3 16.85 7.61 18.71
C LEU A 3 15.99 8.46 17.76
N VAL A 4 15.11 9.29 18.31
CA VAL A 4 14.04 9.98 17.58
C VAL A 4 13.98 11.46 18.03
N PRO A 5 13.84 12.42 17.09
CA PRO A 5 13.57 13.82 17.41
C PRO A 5 12.29 14.01 18.24
N GLN A 6 12.26 15.06 19.05
CA GLN A 6 11.14 15.32 19.97
C GLN A 6 9.79 15.49 19.25
N THR A 7 9.77 16.20 18.14
CA THR A 7 8.57 16.41 17.30
C THR A 7 8.01 15.09 16.74
N THR A 8 8.90 14.19 16.33
CA THR A 8 8.52 12.86 15.85
C THR A 8 7.97 12.01 16.99
N TYR A 9 8.56 12.09 18.19
CA TYR A 9 8.04 11.38 19.37
C TYR A 9 6.62 11.83 19.74
N GLU A 10 6.35 13.14 19.71
CA GLU A 10 5.01 13.70 19.96
C GLU A 10 3.97 13.27 18.91
N THR A 11 4.40 13.05 17.67
CA THR A 11 3.53 12.54 16.61
C THR A 11 3.27 11.03 16.76
N LEU A 12 4.30 10.27 17.11
CA LEU A 12 4.24 8.81 17.24
C LEU A 12 3.65 8.32 18.57
N SER A 13 3.51 9.19 19.56
CA SER A 13 2.92 8.85 20.87
C SER A 13 1.42 8.58 20.81
N GLY A 14 0.77 8.83 19.65
CA GLY A 14 -0.59 8.40 19.35
C GLY A 14 -0.72 6.90 19.08
N SER A 15 -1.93 6.45 18.73
CA SER A 15 -2.19 5.07 18.32
C SER A 15 -1.50 4.78 16.97
N LEU A 16 -0.58 3.82 16.96
CA LEU A 16 0.05 3.34 15.74
C LEU A 16 -0.78 2.22 15.10
N ALA A 17 -0.79 2.20 13.77
CA ALA A 17 -1.38 1.13 12.99
C ALA A 17 -0.62 -0.19 13.22
N ASP A 18 -1.34 -1.28 13.50
CA ASP A 18 -0.77 -2.62 13.61
C ASP A 18 -1.16 -3.47 12.40
N THR A 19 -0.20 -3.73 11.52
CA THR A 19 -0.42 -4.51 10.30
C THR A 19 -0.76 -5.97 10.55
N ARG A 20 -0.48 -6.49 11.76
CA ARG A 20 -0.89 -7.84 12.17
C ARG A 20 -2.42 -8.00 12.20
N ALA A 21 -3.17 -6.90 12.28
CA ALA A 21 -4.62 -6.92 12.14
C ALA A 21 -5.08 -7.45 10.76
N LEU A 22 -4.23 -7.41 9.74
CA LEU A 22 -4.52 -7.89 8.38
C LEU A 22 -4.04 -9.33 8.14
N ASP A 23 -3.32 -9.95 9.07
CA ASP A 23 -2.70 -11.27 8.87
C ASP A 23 -3.74 -12.32 8.48
N ALA A 24 -4.84 -12.41 9.25
CA ALA A 24 -5.91 -13.35 8.97
C ALA A 24 -6.57 -13.11 7.60
N ALA A 25 -6.73 -11.84 7.19
CA ALA A 25 -7.30 -11.48 5.89
C ALA A 25 -6.38 -11.91 4.74
N PHE A 26 -5.07 -11.68 4.87
CA PHE A 26 -4.08 -12.09 3.89
C PHE A 26 -3.98 -13.62 3.75
N ILE A 27 -3.96 -14.35 4.87
CA ILE A 27 -3.93 -15.82 4.83
C ILE A 27 -5.24 -16.37 4.26
N ALA A 28 -6.39 -15.82 4.64
CA ALA A 28 -7.68 -16.23 4.08
C ALA A 28 -7.76 -16.00 2.57
N ASP A 29 -7.27 -14.87 2.08
CA ASP A 29 -7.20 -14.55 0.65
C ASP A 29 -6.39 -15.59 -0.12
N LEU A 30 -5.18 -15.92 0.38
CA LEU A 30 -4.33 -16.95 -0.22
C LEU A 30 -5.00 -18.33 -0.23
N ARG A 31 -5.71 -18.72 0.84
CA ARG A 31 -6.39 -20.02 0.91
C ARG A 31 -7.60 -20.12 0.00
N LEU A 32 -8.33 -19.03 -0.18
CA LEU A 32 -9.56 -19.02 -0.98
C LEU A 32 -9.28 -18.82 -2.47
N ARG A 33 -8.36 -17.90 -2.81
CA ARG A 33 -8.12 -17.49 -4.20
C ARG A 33 -6.81 -18.02 -4.76
N GLY A 34 -5.92 -18.55 -3.91
CA GLY A 34 -4.54 -18.81 -4.28
C GLY A 34 -3.80 -17.51 -4.60
N VAL A 35 -2.61 -17.63 -5.18
CA VAL A 35 -1.93 -16.49 -5.81
C VAL A 35 -2.17 -16.53 -7.31
N ARG A 36 -2.58 -15.40 -7.88
CA ARG A 36 -2.70 -15.25 -9.33
C ARG A 36 -1.34 -15.47 -10.00
N ASN A 37 -1.35 -16.06 -11.20
CA ASN A 37 -0.12 -16.31 -11.96
C ASN A 37 0.57 -15.03 -12.44
N ASP A 38 -0.13 -13.90 -12.46
CA ASP A 38 0.31 -12.60 -12.97
C ASP A 38 0.59 -11.59 -11.86
N VAL A 39 1.25 -12.00 -10.76
CA VAL A 39 1.61 -11.11 -9.65
C VAL A 39 3.01 -10.54 -9.80
N TYR A 40 3.18 -9.26 -9.47
CA TYR A 40 4.49 -8.62 -9.44
C TYR A 40 5.40 -9.21 -8.36
N GLY A 41 6.66 -9.47 -8.73
CA GLY A 41 7.73 -9.80 -7.79
C GLY A 41 7.93 -11.29 -7.50
N ALA A 42 7.14 -12.20 -8.06
CA ALA A 42 7.33 -13.64 -7.89
C ALA A 42 7.10 -14.42 -9.19
N ASP A 43 7.89 -15.48 -9.37
CA ASP A 43 7.67 -16.49 -10.41
C ASP A 43 6.70 -17.58 -9.91
N LYS A 44 6.25 -18.45 -10.81
CA LYS A 44 5.31 -19.54 -10.49
C LYS A 44 5.79 -20.44 -9.35
N GLY A 45 7.09 -20.70 -9.23
CA GLY A 45 7.65 -21.54 -8.17
C GLY A 45 7.58 -20.86 -6.80
N ALA A 46 7.90 -19.57 -6.75
CA ALA A 46 7.73 -18.76 -5.55
C ALA A 46 6.25 -18.66 -5.15
N LEU A 47 5.34 -18.49 -6.11
CA LEU A 47 3.90 -18.44 -5.86
C LEU A 47 3.36 -19.75 -5.29
N ALA A 48 3.70 -20.89 -5.91
CA ALA A 48 3.29 -22.21 -5.41
C ALA A 48 3.77 -22.46 -3.98
N ARG A 49 5.01 -22.04 -3.67
CA ARG A 49 5.58 -22.17 -2.31
C ARG A 49 4.82 -21.30 -1.29
N ILE A 50 4.49 -20.06 -1.64
CA ILE A 50 3.69 -19.17 -0.78
C ILE A 50 2.30 -19.76 -0.53
N CYS A 51 1.61 -20.25 -1.57
CA CYS A 51 0.30 -20.90 -1.42
C CYS A 51 0.36 -22.12 -0.50
N SER A 52 1.37 -22.99 -0.70
CA SER A 52 1.55 -24.18 0.13
C SER A 52 1.79 -23.81 1.60
N ALA A 53 2.65 -22.83 1.86
CA ALA A 53 2.94 -22.37 3.22
C ALA A 53 1.70 -21.75 3.89
N ALA A 54 0.85 -21.05 3.13
CA ALA A 54 -0.38 -20.44 3.65
C ALA A 54 -1.39 -21.45 4.20
N MET A 55 -1.36 -22.71 3.74
CA MET A 55 -2.23 -23.77 4.27
C MET A 55 -1.86 -24.16 5.71
N GLU A 56 -0.64 -23.88 6.14
CA GLU A 56 -0.11 -24.32 7.43
C GLU A 56 0.11 -23.20 8.44
N CYS A 57 -0.03 -21.92 8.05
CA CYS A 57 0.25 -20.79 8.94
C CYS A 57 -1.00 -20.00 9.33
N SER A 58 -0.95 -19.28 10.45
CA SER A 58 -2.03 -18.37 10.87
C SER A 58 -1.66 -16.89 10.77
N GLY A 59 -0.43 -16.57 10.38
CA GLY A 59 0.06 -15.21 10.27
C GLY A 59 1.12 -15.01 9.18
N VAL A 60 1.42 -13.74 8.90
CA VAL A 60 2.33 -13.35 7.81
C VAL A 60 3.79 -13.63 8.17
N GLU A 61 4.16 -13.52 9.44
CA GLU A 61 5.52 -13.82 9.89
C GLU A 61 5.86 -15.31 9.70
N GLU A 62 4.99 -16.19 10.18
CA GLU A 62 5.11 -17.64 10.00
C GLU A 62 5.09 -18.03 8.51
N LEU A 63 4.22 -17.40 7.71
CA LEU A 63 4.20 -17.56 6.26
C LEU A 63 5.58 -17.25 5.65
N CYS A 64 6.20 -16.14 6.05
CA CYS A 64 7.52 -15.74 5.56
C CYS A 64 8.59 -16.76 5.95
N GLU A 65 8.50 -17.37 7.12
CA GLU A 65 9.45 -18.37 7.59
C GLU A 65 9.33 -19.67 6.83
N LYS A 66 8.10 -20.15 6.60
CA LYS A 66 7.83 -21.37 5.83
C LYS A 66 8.11 -21.21 4.34
N ALA A 67 7.87 -20.03 3.78
CA ALA A 67 7.98 -19.80 2.33
C ALA A 67 9.41 -19.45 1.86
N VAL A 68 10.32 -19.07 2.76
CA VAL A 68 11.70 -18.69 2.38
C VAL A 68 12.44 -19.83 1.69
N SER A 69 13.26 -19.47 0.71
CA SER A 69 14.21 -20.40 0.06
C SER A 69 15.44 -19.63 -0.42
N ALA A 70 16.42 -20.33 -1.00
CA ALA A 70 17.65 -19.73 -1.53
C ALA A 70 17.39 -18.55 -2.51
N THR A 71 16.28 -18.58 -3.26
CA THR A 71 15.91 -17.55 -4.24
C THR A 71 14.74 -16.66 -3.82
N LEU A 72 14.13 -16.93 -2.65
CA LEU A 72 12.94 -16.24 -2.15
C LEU A 72 13.16 -15.76 -0.71
N THR A 73 13.45 -14.47 -0.55
CA THR A 73 13.70 -13.84 0.76
C THR A 73 12.41 -13.47 1.48
N LYS A 74 12.43 -13.32 2.82
CA LYS A 74 11.26 -12.87 3.62
C LYS A 74 10.67 -11.57 3.07
N ALA A 75 11.51 -10.60 2.70
CA ALA A 75 11.08 -9.32 2.11
C ALA A 75 10.42 -9.48 0.73
N ARG A 76 10.83 -10.48 -0.06
CA ARG A 76 10.19 -10.79 -1.34
C ARG A 76 8.83 -11.45 -1.12
N VAL A 77 8.71 -12.38 -0.16
CA VAL A 77 7.41 -12.98 0.25
C VAL A 77 6.42 -11.90 0.67
N ARG A 78 6.80 -10.98 1.57
CA ARG A 78 5.91 -9.89 2.03
C ARG A 78 5.42 -9.01 0.88
N ARG A 79 6.32 -8.62 -0.03
CA ARG A 79 5.94 -7.80 -1.21
C ARG A 79 5.01 -8.56 -2.14
N THR A 80 5.31 -9.83 -2.43
CA THR A 80 4.46 -10.68 -3.26
C THR A 80 3.08 -10.89 -2.64
N LEU A 81 2.99 -11.08 -1.32
CA LEU A 81 1.73 -11.18 -0.60
C LEU A 81 0.86 -9.94 -0.80
N VAL A 82 1.42 -8.75 -0.54
CA VAL A 82 0.69 -7.48 -0.69
C VAL A 82 0.30 -7.25 -2.16
N CYS A 83 1.22 -7.53 -3.10
CA CYS A 83 0.94 -7.42 -4.53
C CYS A 83 -0.14 -8.40 -4.98
N SER A 84 -0.16 -9.63 -4.44
CA SER A 84 -1.20 -10.61 -4.73
C SER A 84 -2.56 -10.15 -4.22
N TYR A 85 -2.62 -9.73 -2.95
CA TYR A 85 -3.85 -9.31 -2.29
C TYR A 85 -4.55 -8.15 -3.01
N PHE A 86 -3.76 -7.14 -3.44
CA PHE A 86 -4.30 -6.01 -4.20
C PHE A 86 -4.37 -6.27 -5.71
N GLY A 87 -3.83 -7.37 -6.24
CA GLY A 87 -3.83 -7.64 -7.68
C GLY A 87 -2.86 -6.76 -8.49
N VAL A 88 -1.70 -6.42 -7.92
CA VAL A 88 -0.62 -5.72 -8.63
C VAL A 88 0.06 -6.66 -9.62
N THR A 89 -0.14 -6.40 -10.91
CA THR A 89 0.49 -7.15 -11.99
C THR A 89 1.85 -6.57 -12.37
N PRO A 90 2.75 -7.35 -13.02
CA PRO A 90 3.99 -6.83 -13.57
C PRO A 90 3.76 -5.71 -14.59
N GLY A 91 2.65 -5.74 -15.32
CA GLY A 91 2.27 -4.68 -16.25
C GLY A 91 2.00 -3.38 -15.51
N ARG A 92 1.17 -3.42 -14.46
CA ARG A 92 0.87 -2.24 -13.63
C ARG A 92 2.11 -1.66 -12.96
N ALA A 93 2.95 -2.52 -12.39
CA ALA A 93 4.17 -2.10 -11.69
C ALA A 93 5.22 -1.41 -12.57
N ARG A 94 5.15 -1.59 -13.90
CA ARG A 94 6.04 -0.93 -14.87
C ARG A 94 5.47 0.37 -15.44
N GLN A 95 4.23 0.73 -15.12
CA GLN A 95 3.62 1.96 -15.62
C GLN A 95 4.22 3.17 -14.92
N GLU A 96 4.41 4.25 -15.69
CA GLU A 96 4.74 5.55 -15.12
C GLU A 96 3.57 6.11 -14.30
N PRO A 97 3.85 6.81 -13.18
CA PRO A 97 2.82 7.45 -12.37
C PRO A 97 1.92 8.37 -13.20
N SER A 98 0.62 8.25 -13.00
CA SER A 98 -0.40 9.03 -13.72
C SER A 98 -0.81 10.32 -13.01
N TYR A 99 -0.43 10.49 -11.74
CA TYR A 99 -0.71 11.68 -10.94
C TYR A 99 0.33 11.85 -9.83
N ALA A 100 0.39 13.05 -9.27
CA ALA A 100 1.04 13.32 -7.99
C ALA A 100 -0.02 13.70 -6.95
N LEU A 101 0.04 13.12 -5.76
CA LEU A 101 -0.84 13.45 -4.64
C LEU A 101 -0.09 14.31 -3.63
N LEU A 102 -0.59 15.51 -3.37
CA LEU A 102 -0.04 16.39 -2.36
C LEU A 102 -0.52 15.97 -0.97
N LEU A 103 0.38 15.34 -0.19
CA LEU A 103 0.08 14.94 1.20
C LEU A 103 0.24 16.09 2.19
N ALA A 104 1.25 16.94 1.99
CA ALA A 104 1.52 18.11 2.83
C ALA A 104 2.38 19.13 2.09
N ALA A 105 2.19 20.41 2.42
CA ALA A 105 3.05 21.51 1.97
C ALA A 105 3.17 22.59 3.05
N ASN A 106 4.41 23.05 3.29
CA ASN A 106 4.66 24.26 4.06
C ASN A 106 4.40 25.52 3.21
N ALA A 107 4.56 26.72 3.79
CA ALA A 107 4.28 27.99 3.08
C ALA A 107 5.05 28.11 1.75
N ARG A 108 6.37 27.89 1.78
CA ARG A 108 7.22 27.90 0.59
C ARG A 108 6.82 26.84 -0.44
N GLY A 109 6.44 25.65 0.00
CA GLY A 109 5.96 24.58 -0.88
C GLY A 109 4.65 24.95 -1.58
N ARG A 110 3.76 25.68 -0.90
CA ARG A 110 2.52 26.19 -1.52
C ARG A 110 2.81 27.25 -2.57
N GLU A 111 3.73 28.18 -2.31
CA GLU A 111 4.18 29.19 -3.29
C GLU A 111 4.74 28.51 -4.54
N TYR A 112 5.65 27.56 -4.36
CA TYR A 112 6.23 26.77 -5.45
C TYR A 112 5.16 26.05 -6.28
N LEU A 113 4.20 25.38 -5.63
CA LEU A 113 3.13 24.68 -6.33
C LEU A 113 2.18 25.65 -7.05
N ALA A 114 1.89 26.82 -6.49
CA ALA A 114 1.03 27.80 -7.13
C ALA A 114 1.64 28.31 -8.45
N GLU A 115 2.95 28.51 -8.48
CA GLU A 115 3.69 28.99 -9.65
C GLU A 115 3.92 27.90 -10.70
N ASN A 116 4.31 26.70 -10.28
CA ASN A 116 4.86 25.67 -11.19
C ASN A 116 3.89 24.53 -11.51
N LYS A 117 2.74 24.41 -10.84
CA LYS A 117 1.83 23.25 -11.01
C LYS A 117 1.37 23.03 -12.45
N LYS A 118 1.27 24.09 -13.26
CA LYS A 118 0.86 24.02 -14.67
C LYS A 118 1.92 23.40 -15.58
N ASP A 119 3.19 23.46 -15.16
CA ASP A 119 4.33 22.99 -15.96
C ASP A 119 4.66 21.51 -15.67
N PHE A 120 3.98 20.91 -14.70
CA PHE A 120 4.17 19.49 -14.40
C PHE A 120 3.53 18.61 -15.48
N GLY A 121 4.27 17.59 -15.92
CA GLY A 121 3.80 16.64 -16.93
C GLY A 121 2.71 15.67 -16.47
N ILE A 122 2.30 15.73 -15.19
CA ILE A 122 1.23 14.92 -14.60
C ILE A 122 0.35 15.78 -13.68
N PRO A 123 -0.96 15.47 -13.55
CA PRO A 123 -1.86 16.21 -12.68
C PRO A 123 -1.46 16.11 -11.20
N VAL A 124 -1.51 17.24 -10.50
CA VAL A 124 -1.33 17.28 -9.03
C VAL A 124 -2.69 17.35 -8.34
N ILE A 125 -3.03 16.27 -7.66
CA ILE A 125 -4.22 16.14 -6.83
C ILE A 125 -3.90 16.76 -5.47
N THR A 126 -4.59 17.84 -5.14
CA THR A 126 -4.41 18.57 -3.86
C THR A 126 -5.55 18.34 -2.89
N LYS A 127 -6.77 18.13 -3.41
CA LYS A 127 -7.91 17.71 -2.61
C LYS A 127 -8.32 16.31 -3.09
N PRO A 128 -8.63 15.40 -2.16
CA PRO A 128 -9.17 14.08 -2.46
C PRO A 128 -10.20 14.08 -3.57
N ALA A 129 -11.23 14.93 -3.50
CA ALA A 129 -12.33 14.97 -4.45
C ALA A 129 -11.95 15.39 -5.89
N ASP A 130 -10.80 16.05 -6.08
CA ASP A 130 -10.39 16.61 -7.38
C ASP A 130 -9.88 15.53 -8.35
N TYR A 131 -9.60 14.30 -7.88
CA TYR A 131 -9.03 13.23 -8.71
C TYR A 131 -9.91 12.89 -9.93
N LYS A 132 -11.22 13.07 -9.83
CA LYS A 132 -12.18 12.82 -10.91
C LYS A 132 -11.93 13.67 -12.16
N ALA A 133 -11.25 14.81 -12.01
CA ALA A 133 -10.88 15.69 -13.12
C ALA A 133 -9.45 15.43 -13.66
N ALA A 134 -8.71 14.47 -13.10
CA ALA A 134 -7.30 14.22 -13.42
C ALA A 134 -7.08 13.34 -14.68
N GLY A 135 -8.16 12.89 -15.33
CA GLY A 135 -8.12 12.01 -16.50
C GLY A 135 -8.26 10.53 -16.15
N GLU A 136 -8.69 9.71 -17.11
CA GLU A 136 -9.11 8.31 -16.88
C GLU A 136 -8.02 7.44 -16.23
N LYS A 137 -6.77 7.55 -16.70
CA LYS A 137 -5.65 6.79 -16.14
C LYS A 137 -5.39 7.17 -14.68
N ALA A 138 -5.37 8.48 -14.39
CA ALA A 138 -5.17 8.98 -13.03
C ALA A 138 -6.31 8.56 -12.10
N VAL A 139 -7.55 8.58 -12.58
CA VAL A 139 -8.72 8.09 -11.83
C VAL A 139 -8.56 6.62 -11.47
N CYS A 140 -8.24 5.76 -12.43
CA CYS A 140 -8.06 4.32 -12.20
C CYS A 140 -6.93 4.01 -11.20
N ASP A 141 -5.80 4.72 -11.30
CA ASP A 141 -4.68 4.55 -10.37
C ASP A 141 -4.99 5.09 -8.97
N PHE A 142 -5.71 6.20 -8.89
CA PHE A 142 -6.11 6.80 -7.63
C PHE A 142 -7.12 5.92 -6.89
N GLU A 143 -8.12 5.37 -7.59
CA GLU A 143 -9.11 4.44 -7.01
C GLU A 143 -8.45 3.15 -6.51
N PHE A 144 -7.43 2.66 -7.23
CA PHE A 144 -6.64 1.53 -6.76
C PHE A 144 -5.88 1.84 -5.46
N ALA A 145 -5.20 2.99 -5.41
CA ALA A 145 -4.50 3.44 -4.21
C ALA A 145 -5.48 3.63 -3.04
N LEU A 146 -6.68 4.16 -3.32
CA LEU A 146 -7.75 4.30 -2.35
C LEU A 146 -8.23 2.95 -1.81
N GLY A 147 -8.35 1.94 -2.67
CA GLY A 147 -8.64 0.57 -2.25
C GLY A 147 -7.62 0.05 -1.23
N ALA A 148 -6.33 0.30 -1.48
CA ALA A 148 -5.26 -0.09 -0.55
C ALA A 148 -5.32 0.69 0.77
N GLU A 149 -5.58 2.00 0.70
CA GLU A 149 -5.70 2.85 1.89
C GLU A 149 -6.90 2.47 2.77
N ARG A 150 -8.03 2.08 2.15
CA ARG A 150 -9.21 1.59 2.88
C ARG A 150 -8.91 0.32 3.69
N VAL A 151 -8.12 -0.59 3.14
CA VAL A 151 -7.67 -1.80 3.84
C VAL A 151 -6.68 -1.43 4.94
N TYR A 152 -5.72 -0.54 4.66
CA TYR A 152 -4.77 -0.08 5.66
C TYR A 152 -5.45 0.61 6.85
N ALA A 153 -6.51 1.38 6.62
CA ALA A 153 -7.26 2.05 7.68
C ALA A 153 -7.81 1.07 8.73
N LEU A 154 -8.08 -0.20 8.37
CA LEU A 154 -8.52 -1.25 9.31
C LEU A 154 -7.48 -1.56 10.40
N THR A 155 -6.22 -1.18 10.19
CA THR A 155 -5.12 -1.40 11.14
C THR A 155 -5.03 -0.34 12.23
N ALA A 156 -5.76 0.78 12.10
CA ALA A 156 -5.76 1.86 13.08
C ALA A 156 -6.50 1.48 14.37
N ALA A 157 -5.98 1.86 15.53
CA ALA A 157 -6.68 1.62 16.79
C ALA A 157 -7.92 2.53 16.88
N GLY A 158 -9.11 1.94 17.02
CA GLY A 158 -10.37 2.68 17.05
C GLY A 158 -10.79 3.18 15.65
N TYR A 159 -10.93 2.25 14.70
CA TYR A 159 -11.33 2.50 13.32
C TYR A 159 -12.45 3.54 13.21
N ALA A 160 -12.11 4.71 12.68
CA ALA A 160 -13.03 5.79 12.37
C ALA A 160 -12.74 6.24 10.93
N PRO A 161 -13.45 5.72 9.92
CA PRO A 161 -13.07 5.89 8.51
C PRO A 161 -12.87 7.35 8.11
N LEU A 162 -13.79 8.23 8.48
CA LEU A 162 -13.71 9.67 8.19
C LEU A 162 -12.57 10.41 8.93
N LYS A 163 -12.02 9.83 10.01
CA LYS A 163 -10.85 10.37 10.72
C LYS A 163 -9.55 9.69 10.27
N ALA A 164 -9.64 8.46 9.77
CA ALA A 164 -8.51 7.62 9.41
C ALA A 164 -7.94 7.99 8.04
N THR A 165 -8.77 8.50 7.12
CA THR A 165 -8.29 9.04 5.86
C THR A 165 -9.24 10.08 5.25
N PRO A 166 -8.70 11.15 4.64
CA PRO A 166 -9.50 12.15 3.95
C PRO A 166 -10.16 11.62 2.65
N PHE A 167 -9.89 10.37 2.26
CA PHE A 167 -10.40 9.77 1.02
C PHE A 167 -11.63 8.86 1.20
N PHE A 168 -12.25 8.81 2.40
CA PHE A 168 -13.53 8.11 2.62
C PHE A 168 -14.78 8.92 2.23
N ALA A 169 -14.63 10.21 1.90
CA ALA A 169 -15.72 11.12 1.53
C ALA A 169 -15.94 11.21 0.01
#